data_AF-A0AAV0W819-F1
#
_entry.id   AF-A0AAV0W819-F1
#
_cell.length_a   1.000
_cell.length_b   1.000
_cell.length_c   1.000
_cell.angle_alpha   90.00
_cell.angle_beta   90.00
_cell.angle_gamma   90.00
#
_symmetry.space_group_name_H-M   'P 1'
#
loop_
_entity.id
_entity.type
_entity.pdbx_description
1 polymer ?
#
loop_
_entity_poly.entity_id
_entity_poly.type
_entity_poly.pdbx_seq_one_letter_code
_entity_poly.pdbx_strand_id
1 'polypeptide(L)'
;MVLTSICRFPSKSCTKLPVEEETLIRNIYNFIHQSYKRQTEFQEFQIFYDLKPNKLLQPSQTRWLSVNAAVKRVIEQFEALKAYFALQNFENDKLATCACKNIYKCLNNQIYKLYFEFLEYILPVITDLNAEFQLEKPKVYILYSRKAETYKFILSCYIRDNILKSIDISKLQYRNPVNFKPNEDIYFGPTICLLDIHTCLLMEYMVI
;
A
#
# COMPACT_ATOMS: atom_id res chain seq x y z
N MET A 1 27.87 -8.61 8.43
CA MET A 1 27.94 -7.51 7.44
C MET A 1 27.19 -7.79 6.13
N VAL A 2 26.35 -8.83 6.04
CA VAL A 2 25.52 -9.15 4.85
C VAL A 2 24.02 -8.98 5.11
N LEU A 3 23.58 -9.04 6.38
CA LEU A 3 22.17 -8.82 6.77
C LEU A 3 21.79 -7.35 6.95
N THR A 4 22.76 -6.46 7.16
CA THR A 4 22.51 -5.03 7.00
C THR A 4 22.09 -4.70 5.59
N SER A 5 22.41 -5.49 4.56
CA SER A 5 22.01 -5.19 3.17
C SER A 5 20.56 -5.58 2.83
N ILE A 6 19.92 -6.45 3.63
CA ILE A 6 18.51 -6.82 3.45
C ILE A 6 17.61 -5.86 4.23
N CYS A 7 18.00 -5.48 5.45
CA CYS A 7 17.33 -4.42 6.22
C CYS A 7 17.68 -3.00 5.70
N ARG A 8 18.85 -2.84 5.07
CA ARG A 8 19.27 -1.68 4.25
C ARG A 8 19.00 -1.98 2.77
N PHE A 9 17.80 -2.46 2.48
CA PHE A 9 17.20 -2.30 1.16
C PHE A 9 16.16 -1.15 1.11
N PRO A 10 16.35 0.03 1.74
CA PRO A 10 15.62 1.21 1.32
C PRO A 10 16.26 1.71 0.02
N SER A 11 15.42 2.23 -0.88
CA SER A 11 15.73 3.01 -2.09
C SER A 11 15.87 2.31 -3.46
N LYS A 12 16.38 1.07 -3.62
CA LYS A 12 16.60 0.51 -4.99
C LYS A 12 15.58 -0.51 -5.52
N SER A 13 14.87 -1.23 -4.64
CA SER A 13 13.70 -2.05 -5.05
C SER A 13 12.38 -1.34 -4.79
N CYS A 14 12.40 -0.29 -3.95
CA CYS A 14 11.24 0.57 -3.68
C CYS A 14 11.06 1.68 -4.72
N THR A 15 11.90 1.78 -5.76
CA THR A 15 11.60 2.61 -6.94
C THR A 15 10.43 2.03 -7.77
N LYS A 16 9.99 0.81 -7.45
CA LYS A 16 8.91 0.10 -8.14
C LYS A 16 7.62 -0.07 -7.34
N LEU A 17 7.65 0.20 -6.03
CA LEU A 17 6.42 0.60 -5.36
C LEU A 17 6.14 2.01 -5.89
N PRO A 18 4.93 2.33 -6.35
CA PRO A 18 4.67 3.62 -6.94
C PRO A 18 4.96 4.63 -5.83
N VAL A 19 5.93 5.48 -6.13
CA VAL A 19 6.40 6.51 -5.21
C VAL A 19 5.24 7.48 -4.89
N GLU A 20 4.23 7.47 -5.76
CA GLU A 20 3.03 8.29 -5.71
C GLU A 20 2.15 8.03 -4.49
N GLU A 21 1.87 6.78 -4.09
CA GLU A 21 0.96 6.54 -2.96
C GLU A 21 1.63 6.78 -1.62
N GLU A 22 2.90 6.43 -1.48
CA GLU A 22 3.67 6.79 -0.29
C GLU A 22 3.81 8.32 -0.17
N THR A 23 4.00 9.01 -1.30
CA THR A 23 4.03 10.48 -1.35
C THR A 23 2.66 11.06 -1.02
N LEU A 24 1.57 10.44 -1.47
CA LEU A 24 0.20 10.84 -1.15
C LEU A 24 -0.06 10.76 0.36
N ILE A 25 0.23 9.62 1.00
CA ILE A 25 0.09 9.44 2.46
C ILE A 25 0.90 10.51 3.20
N ARG A 26 2.15 10.74 2.76
CA ARG A 26 3.03 11.74 3.37
C ARG A 26 2.50 13.16 3.21
N ASN A 27 1.96 13.49 2.04
CA ASN A 27 1.39 14.81 1.75
C ASN A 27 0.12 15.05 2.58
N ILE A 28 -0.75 14.05 2.70
CA ILE A 28 -1.94 14.09 3.57
C ILE A 28 -1.52 14.34 5.02
N TYR A 29 -0.58 13.56 5.54
CA TYR A 29 -0.06 13.72 6.90
C TYR A 29 0.50 15.14 7.12
N ASN A 30 1.40 15.59 6.24
CA ASN A 30 2.04 16.91 6.36
C ASN A 30 1.02 18.04 6.29
N PHE A 31 0.02 17.96 5.40
CA PHE A 31 -0.99 19.00 5.23
C PHE A 31 -1.83 19.20 6.49
N ILE A 32 -2.31 18.11 7.09
CA ILE A 32 -3.14 18.15 8.29
C ILE A 32 -2.30 18.46 9.53
N HIS A 33 -1.13 17.84 9.68
CA HIS A 33 -0.29 17.98 10.87
C HIS A 33 0.27 19.41 11.04
N GLN A 34 0.52 20.14 9.96
CA GLN A 34 1.08 21.50 10.00
C GLN A 34 0.23 22.54 10.74
N SER A 35 -1.07 22.32 10.91
CA SER A 35 -1.96 23.30 11.52
C SER A 35 -2.90 22.64 12.52
N TYR A 36 -2.93 23.18 13.74
CA TYR A 36 -3.90 22.76 14.75
C TYR A 36 -5.34 22.95 14.27
N LYS A 37 -5.62 24.06 13.56
CA LYS A 37 -6.93 24.33 12.96
C LYS A 37 -7.36 23.20 12.02
N ARG A 38 -6.47 22.75 11.12
CA ARG A 38 -6.73 21.65 10.18
C ARG A 38 -6.95 20.32 10.89
N GLN A 39 -6.24 20.07 11.99
CA GLN A 39 -6.43 18.86 12.79
C GLN A 39 -7.82 18.83 13.44
N THR A 40 -8.27 19.96 14.00
CA THR A 40 -9.60 20.08 14.61
C THR A 40 -10.70 19.96 13.56
N GLU A 41 -10.58 20.68 12.43
CA GLU A 41 -11.54 20.57 11.32
C GLU A 41 -11.64 19.12 10.84
N PHE A 42 -10.51 18.45 10.61
CA PHE A 42 -10.54 17.05 10.19
C PHE A 42 -11.18 16.11 11.23
N GLN A 43 -11.04 16.37 12.53
CA GLN A 43 -11.74 15.60 13.57
C GLN A 43 -13.25 15.74 13.48
N GLU A 44 -13.77 16.91 13.09
CA GLU A 44 -15.22 17.10 12.87
C GLU A 44 -15.72 16.22 11.72
N PHE A 45 -14.93 16.06 10.65
CA PHE A 45 -15.24 15.11 9.57
C PHE A 45 -15.18 13.66 10.06
N GLN A 46 -14.20 13.30 10.90
CA GLN A 46 -14.14 11.95 11.49
C GLN A 46 -15.40 11.64 12.29
N ILE A 47 -15.87 12.59 13.12
CA ILE A 47 -17.11 12.45 13.89
C ILE A 47 -18.33 12.37 12.97
N PHE A 48 -18.39 13.20 11.92
CA PHE A 48 -19.48 13.20 10.96
C PHE A 48 -19.65 11.86 10.22
N TYR A 49 -18.54 11.20 9.90
CA TYR A 49 -18.53 9.87 9.26
C TYR A 49 -18.61 8.70 10.26
N ASP A 50 -18.86 8.96 11.54
CA ASP A 50 -18.86 7.97 12.63
C ASP A 50 -17.56 7.14 12.71
N LEU A 51 -16.44 7.78 12.37
CA LEU A 51 -15.11 7.20 12.43
C LEU A 51 -14.46 7.52 13.76
N LYS A 52 -13.76 6.55 14.34
CA LYS A 52 -12.96 6.79 15.54
C LYS A 52 -11.93 7.90 15.26
N PRO A 53 -11.87 8.97 16.08
CA PRO A 53 -10.99 10.12 15.86
C PRO A 53 -9.54 9.71 16.12
N ASN A 54 -8.94 9.16 15.07
CA ASN A 54 -7.64 8.55 15.07
C ASN A 54 -6.67 9.54 14.42
N LYS A 55 -5.52 9.80 15.04
CA LYS A 55 -4.48 10.61 14.38
C LYS A 55 -3.92 9.85 13.18
N LEU A 56 -3.65 10.58 12.10
CA LEU A 56 -2.90 10.07 10.96
C LEU A 56 -1.47 9.75 11.39
N LEU A 57 -0.89 8.72 10.78
CA LEU A 57 0.46 8.26 11.10
C LEU A 57 1.43 8.75 10.04
N GLN A 58 2.59 9.26 10.47
CA GLN A 58 3.66 9.58 9.55
C GLN A 58 4.30 8.29 9.02
N PRO A 59 4.37 8.08 7.70
CA PRO A 59 5.13 6.96 7.16
C PRO A 59 6.62 7.18 7.44
N SER A 60 7.27 6.22 8.13
CA SER A 60 8.72 6.26 8.34
C SER A 60 9.43 5.68 7.12
N GLN A 61 10.34 6.46 6.54
CA GLN A 61 11.10 6.10 5.33
C GLN A 61 11.93 4.80 5.45
N THR A 62 12.22 4.34 6.68
CA THR A 62 13.12 3.21 6.94
C THR A 62 12.45 1.98 7.54
N ARG A 63 11.12 1.99 7.76
CA ARG A 63 10.43 0.89 8.45
C ARG A 63 9.10 0.55 7.76
N TRP A 64 9.09 -0.58 7.05
CA TRP A 64 7.90 -1.11 6.37
C TRP A 64 6.72 -1.36 7.32
N LEU A 65 7.00 -1.69 8.58
CA LEU A 65 6.01 -1.78 9.66
C LEU A 65 5.21 -0.49 9.84
N SER A 66 5.87 0.67 9.71
CA SER A 66 5.21 1.97 9.84
C SER A 66 4.36 2.34 8.62
N VAL A 67 4.74 1.85 7.44
CA VAL A 67 3.98 2.08 6.20
C VAL A 67 2.66 1.31 6.24
N ASN A 68 2.69 0.04 6.68
CA ASN A 68 1.48 -0.76 6.85
C ASN A 68 0.46 -0.07 7.79
N ALA A 69 0.92 0.40 8.95
CA ALA A 69 0.06 1.12 9.89
C ALA A 69 -0.50 2.44 9.30
N ALA A 70 0.30 3.16 8.52
CA ALA A 70 -0.12 4.41 7.87
C ALA A 70 -1.14 4.16 6.74
N VAL A 71 -0.92 3.15 5.90
CA VAL A 71 -1.86 2.73 4.85
C VAL A 71 -3.21 2.37 5.47
N LYS A 72 -3.21 1.49 6.47
CA LYS A 72 -4.43 1.09 7.18
C LYS A 72 -5.19 2.29 7.75
N ARG A 73 -4.46 3.24 8.36
CA ARG A 73 -5.04 4.46 8.92
C ARG A 73 -5.70 5.36 7.86
N VAL A 74 -5.11 5.42 6.66
CA VAL A 74 -5.65 6.19 5.54
C VAL A 74 -6.90 5.52 4.96
N ILE A 75 -6.91 4.18 4.86
CA ILE A 75 -8.08 3.42 4.38
C ILE A 75 -9.27 3.58 5.36
N GLU A 76 -9.02 3.42 6.67
CA GLU A 76 -10.03 3.64 7.72
C GLU A 76 -10.66 5.04 7.65
N GLN A 77 -9.92 6.03 7.18
CA GLN A 77 -10.34 7.43 7.14
C GLN A 77 -10.61 7.96 5.73
N PHE A 78 -10.67 7.07 4.74
CA PHE A 78 -10.63 7.46 3.33
C PHE A 78 -11.79 8.39 2.94
N GLU A 79 -13.01 8.06 3.36
CA GLU A 79 -14.20 8.85 3.04
C GLU A 79 -14.20 10.23 3.74
N ALA A 80 -13.78 10.29 5.02
CA ALA A 80 -13.63 11.54 5.73
C ALA A 80 -12.52 12.42 5.13
N LEU A 81 -11.41 11.83 4.70
CA LEU A 81 -10.33 12.53 4.00
C LEU A 81 -10.83 13.10 2.68
N LYS A 82 -11.56 12.30 1.89
CA LYS A 82 -12.13 12.74 0.62
C LYS A 82 -13.06 13.93 0.79
N ALA A 83 -13.95 13.90 1.78
CA ALA A 83 -14.86 15.00 2.09
C ALA A 83 -14.14 16.25 2.60
N TYR A 84 -13.17 16.08 3.51
CA TYR A 84 -12.37 17.18 4.03
C TYR A 84 -11.61 17.89 2.90
N PHE A 85 -10.91 17.14 2.05
CA PHE A 85 -10.17 17.72 0.93
C PHE A 85 -11.09 18.27 -0.17
N ALA A 86 -12.33 17.80 -0.27
CA ALA A 86 -13.34 18.44 -1.12
C ALA A 86 -13.63 19.86 -0.62
N LEU A 87 -14.01 20.01 0.65
CA LEU A 87 -14.30 21.32 1.25
C LEU A 87 -13.09 22.26 1.16
N GLN A 88 -11.90 21.78 1.52
CA GLN A 88 -10.67 22.58 1.46
C GLN A 88 -10.34 23.03 0.03
N ASN A 89 -10.71 22.25 -0.99
CA ASN A 89 -10.54 22.63 -2.39
C ASN A 89 -11.56 23.69 -2.84
N PHE A 90 -12.79 23.68 -2.29
CA PHE A 90 -13.81 24.71 -2.56
C PHE A 90 -13.53 26.04 -1.83
N GLU A 91 -13.13 26.01 -0.56
CA GLU A 91 -12.96 27.22 0.25
C GLU A 91 -11.69 28.02 -0.08
N ASN A 92 -10.62 27.35 -0.51
CA ASN A 92 -9.29 27.96 -0.65
C ASN A 92 -8.92 28.34 -2.09
N ASP A 93 -9.86 28.74 -2.94
CA ASP A 93 -9.64 28.88 -4.39
C ASP A 93 -8.48 29.83 -4.79
N LYS A 94 -8.00 30.68 -3.88
CA LYS A 94 -6.81 31.55 -4.05
C LYS A 94 -5.55 31.16 -3.23
N LEU A 95 -5.68 30.29 -2.22
CA LEU A 95 -4.60 29.91 -1.27
C LEU A 95 -4.36 28.40 -1.17
N ALA A 96 -5.13 27.58 -1.88
CA ALA A 96 -4.97 26.14 -1.92
C ALA A 96 -3.57 25.82 -2.47
N THR A 97 -2.68 25.40 -1.57
CA THR A 97 -1.36 24.91 -1.93
C THR A 97 -1.52 23.84 -3.02
N CYS A 98 -0.68 23.83 -4.06
CA CYS A 98 -0.74 22.82 -5.13
C CYS A 98 -0.84 21.39 -4.58
N ALA A 99 -0.24 21.15 -3.40
CA ALA A 99 -0.38 19.91 -2.64
C ALA A 99 -1.84 19.52 -2.32
N CYS A 100 -2.70 20.45 -1.88
CA CYS A 100 -4.11 20.19 -1.57
C CYS A 100 -4.89 19.75 -2.81
N LYS A 101 -4.71 20.47 -3.93
CA LYS A 101 -5.36 20.14 -5.22
C LYS A 101 -4.92 18.75 -5.71
N ASN A 102 -3.63 18.45 -5.59
CA ASN A 102 -3.10 17.14 -5.96
C ASN A 102 -3.64 16.02 -5.06
N ILE A 103 -3.70 16.23 -3.74
CA ILE A 103 -4.28 15.25 -2.80
C ILE A 103 -5.75 14.99 -3.15
N TYR A 104 -6.53 16.05 -3.34
CA TYR A 104 -7.95 15.92 -3.72
C TYR A 104 -8.14 15.15 -5.03
N LYS A 105 -7.32 15.44 -6.05
CA LYS A 105 -7.34 14.70 -7.32
C LYS A 105 -7.04 13.22 -7.12
N CYS A 106 -6.04 12.88 -6.31
CA CYS A 106 -5.67 11.49 -6.06
C CYS A 106 -6.75 10.75 -5.26
N LEU A 107 -7.33 11.37 -4.21
CA LEU A 107 -8.39 10.76 -3.40
C LEU A 107 -9.70 10.53 -4.16
N ASN A 108 -9.97 11.31 -5.21
CA ASN A 108 -11.12 11.08 -6.09
C ASN A 108 -10.89 10.01 -7.16
N ASN A 109 -9.64 9.65 -7.43
CA ASN A 109 -9.33 8.61 -8.39
C ASN A 109 -9.42 7.25 -7.69
N GLN A 110 -10.36 6.42 -8.14
CA GLN A 110 -10.62 5.08 -7.61
C GLN A 110 -9.37 4.18 -7.63
N ILE A 111 -8.44 4.41 -8.55
CA ILE A 111 -7.20 3.63 -8.67
C ILE A 111 -6.36 3.73 -7.38
N TYR A 112 -6.27 4.91 -6.75
CA TYR A 112 -5.51 5.07 -5.51
C TYR A 112 -6.16 4.31 -4.34
N LYS A 113 -7.50 4.25 -4.31
CA LYS A 113 -8.23 3.46 -3.31
C LYS A 113 -7.94 1.97 -3.46
N LEU A 114 -8.06 1.45 -4.68
CA LEU A 114 -7.72 0.06 -5.00
C LEU A 114 -6.26 -0.25 -4.66
N TYR A 115 -5.35 0.67 -4.93
CA TYR A 115 -3.94 0.48 -4.61
C TYR A 115 -3.69 0.43 -3.10
N PHE A 116 -4.34 1.28 -2.31
CA PHE A 116 -4.25 1.21 -0.86
C PHE A 116 -4.81 -0.11 -0.32
N GLU A 117 -5.93 -0.60 -0.85
CA GLU A 117 -6.51 -1.90 -0.49
C GLU A 117 -5.56 -3.07 -0.85
N PHE A 118 -4.89 -3.00 -2.00
CA PHE A 118 -3.85 -3.96 -2.38
C PHE A 118 -2.65 -3.90 -1.42
N LEU A 119 -2.21 -2.69 -1.05
CA LEU A 119 -1.15 -2.51 -0.07
C LEU A 119 -1.53 -3.06 1.31
N GLU A 120 -2.76 -2.84 1.77
CA GLU A 120 -3.26 -3.41 3.02
C GLU A 120 -3.27 -4.94 2.97
N TYR A 121 -3.51 -5.55 1.82
CA TYR A 121 -3.46 -6.99 1.65
C TYR A 121 -2.02 -7.54 1.67
N ILE A 122 -1.09 -6.93 0.94
CA ILE A 122 0.26 -7.48 0.75
C ILE A 122 1.25 -7.09 1.86
N LEU A 123 1.09 -5.90 2.46
CA LEU A 123 2.03 -5.39 3.48
C LEU A 123 2.07 -6.26 4.75
N PRO A 124 0.95 -6.75 5.32
CA PRO A 124 0.97 -7.64 6.49
C PRO A 124 1.85 -8.86 6.28
N VAL A 125 1.74 -9.49 5.12
CA VAL A 125 2.51 -10.69 4.74
C VAL A 125 4.02 -10.43 4.78
N ILE A 126 4.44 -9.27 4.28
CA ILE A 126 5.85 -8.86 4.28
C ILE A 126 6.28 -8.40 5.69
N THR A 127 5.41 -7.70 6.42
CA THR A 127 5.74 -7.21 7.77
C THR A 127 5.85 -8.32 8.78
N ASP A 128 5.02 -9.37 8.68
CA ASP A 128 5.05 -10.53 9.56
C ASP A 128 6.33 -11.33 9.33
N LEU A 129 6.68 -11.56 8.05
CA LEU A 129 7.95 -12.17 7.69
C LEU A 129 9.12 -11.33 8.22
N ASN A 130 9.09 -10.01 8.10
CA ASN A 130 10.15 -9.15 8.63
C ASN A 130 10.22 -9.20 10.17
N ALA A 131 9.08 -9.27 10.85
CA ALA A 131 9.03 -9.40 12.31
C ALA A 131 9.65 -10.73 12.78
N GLU A 132 9.37 -11.85 12.08
CA GLU A 132 9.98 -13.14 12.37
C GLU A 132 11.51 -13.12 12.25
N PHE A 133 12.05 -12.38 11.28
CA PHE A 133 13.50 -12.21 11.12
C PHE A 133 14.14 -11.34 12.21
N GLN A 134 13.38 -10.45 12.83
CA GLN A 134 13.85 -9.55 13.88
C GLN A 134 13.76 -10.19 15.28
N LEU A 135 13.26 -11.43 15.38
CA LEU A 135 13.22 -12.16 16.64
C LEU A 135 14.63 -12.41 17.17
N GLU A 136 14.81 -12.22 18.47
CA GLU A 136 16.09 -12.42 19.16
C GLU A 136 16.59 -13.88 19.10
N LYS A 137 15.66 -14.84 18.96
CA LYS A 137 15.98 -16.27 18.85
C LYS A 137 16.00 -16.69 17.37
N PRO A 138 17.18 -17.06 16.81
CA PRO A 138 17.27 -17.45 15.41
C PRO A 138 16.62 -18.82 15.17
N LYS A 139 15.48 -18.83 14.46
CA LYS A 139 14.79 -20.05 14.01
C LYS A 139 15.16 -20.42 12.57
N VAL A 140 16.45 -20.48 12.26
CA VAL A 140 16.98 -20.61 10.88
C VAL A 140 16.38 -21.81 10.13
N TYR A 141 16.16 -22.92 10.83
CA TYR A 141 15.59 -24.16 10.28
C TYR A 141 14.13 -24.02 9.79
N ILE A 142 13.34 -23.11 10.38
CA ILE A 142 11.96 -22.81 9.96
C ILE A 142 11.95 -21.65 8.96
N LEU A 143 12.84 -20.68 9.17
CA LEU A 143 12.85 -19.41 8.44
C LEU A 143 12.97 -19.60 6.92
N TYR A 144 13.76 -20.59 6.46
CA TYR A 144 13.87 -20.85 5.02
C TYR A 144 12.55 -21.37 4.44
N SER A 145 11.92 -22.35 5.08
CA SER A 145 10.61 -22.87 4.66
C SER A 145 9.56 -21.76 4.63
N ARG A 146 9.53 -20.91 5.67
CA ARG A 146 8.57 -19.82 5.79
C ARG A 146 8.77 -18.73 4.73
N LYS A 147 10.03 -18.39 4.42
CA LYS A 147 10.35 -17.49 3.29
C LYS A 147 9.89 -18.07 1.96
N ALA A 148 10.15 -19.35 1.73
CA ALA A 148 9.80 -20.02 0.48
C ALA A 148 8.27 -20.06 0.29
N GLU A 149 7.51 -20.33 1.34
CA GLU A 149 6.04 -20.27 1.35
C GLU A 149 5.53 -18.86 1.08
N THR A 150 6.05 -17.86 1.80
CA THR A 150 5.63 -16.46 1.64
C THR A 150 5.94 -15.95 0.24
N TYR A 151 7.11 -16.31 -0.30
CA TYR A 151 7.47 -15.97 -1.67
C TYR A 151 6.57 -16.68 -2.68
N LYS A 152 6.32 -17.98 -2.54
CA LYS A 152 5.34 -18.71 -3.37
C LYS A 152 3.96 -18.07 -3.35
N PHE A 153 3.50 -17.63 -2.18
CA PHE A 153 2.24 -16.93 -2.02
C PHE A 153 2.21 -15.63 -2.83
N ILE A 154 3.22 -14.78 -2.70
CA ILE A 154 3.31 -13.53 -3.49
C ILE A 154 3.34 -13.83 -4.99
N LEU A 155 4.08 -14.86 -5.42
CA LEU A 155 4.14 -15.26 -6.81
C LEU A 155 2.80 -15.81 -7.32
N SER A 156 2.04 -16.51 -6.49
CA SER A 156 0.73 -17.06 -6.86
C SER A 156 -0.30 -15.99 -7.23
N CYS A 157 -0.09 -14.75 -6.79
CA CYS A 157 -0.94 -13.63 -7.17
C CYS A 157 -0.88 -13.32 -8.67
N TYR A 158 0.26 -13.56 -9.34
CA TYR A 158 0.47 -13.11 -10.74
C TYR A 158 1.15 -14.14 -11.66
N ILE A 159 1.69 -15.25 -11.15
CA ILE A 159 2.32 -16.32 -11.94
C ILE A 159 1.37 -17.51 -12.04
N ARG A 160 1.28 -18.13 -13.22
CA ARG A 160 0.41 -19.27 -13.47
C ARG A 160 0.71 -20.46 -12.54
N ASP A 161 -0.34 -21.06 -11.98
CA ASP A 161 -0.22 -22.10 -10.96
C ASP A 161 0.44 -23.39 -11.48
N ASN A 162 0.31 -23.68 -12.77
CA ASN A 162 0.98 -24.80 -13.43
C ASN A 162 2.51 -24.67 -13.39
N ILE A 163 3.04 -23.46 -13.46
CA ILE A 163 4.48 -23.17 -13.40
C ILE A 163 4.97 -23.24 -11.95
N LEU A 164 4.20 -22.71 -11.00
CA LEU A 164 4.55 -22.72 -9.57
C LEU A 164 4.59 -24.12 -8.95
N LYS A 165 3.80 -25.06 -9.49
CA LYS A 165 3.79 -26.46 -9.05
C LYS A 165 4.89 -27.31 -9.69
N SER A 166 5.35 -26.93 -10.89
CA SER A 166 6.28 -27.74 -11.70
C SER A 166 7.74 -27.34 -11.53
N ILE A 167 8.03 -26.07 -11.26
CA ILE A 167 9.39 -25.54 -11.18
C ILE A 167 9.78 -25.26 -9.73
N ASP A 168 11.00 -25.65 -9.35
CA ASP A 168 11.58 -25.24 -8.07
C ASP A 168 11.71 -23.72 -8.01
N ILE A 169 11.32 -23.13 -6.88
CA ILE A 169 11.27 -21.68 -6.63
C ILE A 169 12.59 -21.02 -6.99
N SER A 170 13.71 -21.69 -6.67
CA SER A 170 15.07 -21.19 -6.88
C SER A 170 15.42 -20.97 -8.35
N LYS A 171 14.73 -21.65 -9.28
CA LYS A 171 14.98 -21.62 -10.72
C LYS A 171 13.92 -20.83 -11.49
N LEU A 172 12.86 -20.41 -10.83
CA LEU A 172 11.75 -19.70 -11.46
C LEU A 172 12.16 -18.30 -11.92
N GLN A 173 12.00 -18.04 -13.21
CA GLN A 173 12.16 -16.71 -13.79
C GLN A 173 10.90 -15.86 -13.53
N TYR A 174 10.84 -15.25 -12.34
CA TYR A 174 9.69 -14.46 -11.87
C TYR A 174 9.46 -13.15 -12.65
N ARG A 175 10.38 -12.76 -13.54
CA ARG A 175 10.28 -11.57 -14.40
C ARG A 175 9.89 -11.89 -15.84
N ASN A 176 9.77 -13.16 -16.19
CA ASN A 176 9.43 -13.54 -17.56
C ASN A 176 7.91 -13.37 -17.76
N PRO A 177 7.46 -12.46 -18.66
CA PRO A 177 6.04 -12.20 -18.87
C PRO A 177 5.29 -13.41 -19.38
N VAL A 178 5.98 -14.36 -20.04
CA VAL A 178 5.38 -15.63 -20.44
C VAL A 178 4.83 -16.39 -19.23
N ASN A 179 5.40 -16.23 -18.04
CA ASN A 179 4.95 -16.98 -16.87
C ASN A 179 3.75 -16.35 -16.17
N PHE A 180 3.30 -15.16 -16.59
CA PHE A 180 2.25 -14.42 -15.92
C PHE A 180 0.86 -14.98 -16.23
N LYS A 181 -0.05 -14.79 -15.27
CA LYS A 181 -1.48 -15.01 -15.48
C LYS A 181 -2.03 -13.98 -16.48
N PRO A 182 -3.09 -14.29 -17.22
CA PRO A 182 -3.89 -13.29 -17.91
C PRO A 182 -4.29 -12.16 -16.94
N ASN A 183 -4.44 -10.93 -17.43
CA ASN A 183 -4.74 -9.76 -16.57
C ASN A 183 -6.01 -9.95 -15.72
N GLU A 184 -6.99 -10.69 -16.25
CA GLU A 184 -8.26 -11.02 -15.59
C GLU A 184 -8.10 -12.01 -14.41
N ASP A 185 -7.03 -12.81 -14.43
CA ASP A 185 -6.75 -13.86 -13.44
C ASP A 185 -5.73 -13.41 -12.38
N ILE A 186 -5.24 -12.15 -12.44
CA ILE A 186 -4.31 -11.62 -11.45
C ILE A 186 -5.07 -11.32 -10.16
N TYR A 187 -4.57 -11.87 -9.06
CA TYR A 187 -5.22 -11.74 -7.75
C TYR A 187 -4.59 -10.60 -6.95
N PHE A 188 -5.39 -9.56 -6.69
CA PHE A 188 -4.97 -8.38 -5.92
C PHE A 188 -5.49 -8.38 -4.48
N GLY A 189 -6.13 -9.47 -4.05
CA GLY A 189 -6.66 -9.62 -2.69
C GLY A 189 -8.19 -9.60 -2.64
N PRO A 190 -8.75 -10.00 -1.49
CA PRO A 190 -10.17 -10.31 -1.37
C PRO A 190 -11.05 -9.07 -1.55
N THR A 191 -10.63 -7.92 -1.03
CA THR A 191 -11.40 -6.66 -1.11
C THR A 191 -11.56 -6.18 -2.55
N ILE A 192 -10.52 -6.34 -3.37
CA ILE A 192 -10.52 -5.90 -4.78
C ILE A 192 -11.35 -6.85 -5.65
N CYS A 193 -11.24 -8.17 -5.44
CA CYS A 193 -12.06 -9.14 -6.17
C CYS A 193 -13.56 -9.01 -5.90
N LEU A 194 -13.96 -8.45 -4.76
CA LEU A 194 -15.37 -8.17 -4.45
C LEU A 194 -15.92 -6.95 -5.20
N LEU A 195 -15.06 -6.10 -5.77
CA LEU A 195 -15.45 -4.90 -6.52
C LEU A 195 -15.71 -5.17 -8.02
N ASP A 196 -15.48 -6.40 -8.51
CA ASP A 196 -15.42 -6.71 -9.94
C ASP A 196 -16.77 -7.05 -10.62
N ILE A 197 -17.32 -6.05 -11.33
CA ILE A 197 -17.83 -6.17 -12.71
C ILE A 197 -17.42 -4.94 -13.56
N HIS A 198 -17.18 -3.77 -12.94
CA HIS A 198 -16.92 -2.51 -13.69
C HIS A 198 -15.47 -1.99 -13.61
N THR A 199 -14.61 -2.56 -12.77
CA THR A 199 -13.24 -2.08 -12.47
C THR A 199 -12.13 -2.68 -13.34
N CYS A 200 -12.36 -3.81 -14.01
CA CYS A 200 -11.34 -4.48 -14.83
C CYS A 200 -10.76 -3.60 -15.95
N LEU A 201 -11.52 -2.63 -16.48
CA LEU A 201 -11.06 -1.69 -17.52
C LEU A 201 -9.99 -0.68 -17.02
N LEU A 202 -9.90 -0.42 -15.71
CA LEU A 202 -8.90 0.49 -15.15
C LEU A 202 -7.56 -0.19 -14.87
N MET A 203 -7.53 -1.53 -14.83
CA MET A 203 -6.33 -2.30 -14.50
C MET A 203 -5.35 -2.44 -15.67
N GLU A 204 -5.74 -2.07 -16.90
CA GLU A 204 -4.81 -1.94 -18.03
C GLU A 204 -3.66 -0.94 -17.75
N TYR A 205 -3.88 0.03 -16.85
CA TYR A 205 -2.89 1.05 -16.50
C TYR A 205 -1.94 0.67 -15.35
N MET A 206 -2.18 -0.44 -14.64
CA MET A 206 -1.34 -0.87 -13.50
C MET A 206 -0.21 -1.83 -13.91
N VAL A 207 -0.25 -2.38 -15.11
CA VAL A 207 0.67 -3.45 -15.58
C VAL A 207 1.68 -2.95 -16.64
N ILE A 208 1.60 -1.67 -17.04
CA ILE A 208 2.56 -1.01 -17.96
C ILE A 208 3.49 -0.11 -17.16
#